data_AF-Q56YY6-F1
#
_entry.id   AF-Q56YY6-F1
#
_cell.length_a   1.000
_cell.length_b   1.000
_cell.length_c   1.000
_cell.angle_alpha   90.00
_cell.angle_beta   90.00
_cell.angle_gamma   90.00
#
_symmetry.space_group_name_H-M   'P 1'
#
loop_
_entity.id
_entity.type
_entity.pdbx_description
1 polymer ?
#
loop_
_entity_poly.entity_id
_entity_poly.type
_entity_poly.pdbx_seq_one_letter_code
_entity_poly.pdbx_strand_id
1 'polypeptide(L)'
;KCTSCGSDFGAFIRRHHCRNCGDVFCDKCTQGRIALTAEDNAPQVRVCDRCMAEVSQRLSNAKETTGRNVSLQSHEDLARKLQEEMERNRKSSSGLREGSGRRMKEVACPTCTVHLQVQVPVSGSETIECGVCQNPFLVSAH
;
A
#
# COMPACT_ATOMS: atom_id res chain seq x y z
N LYS A 1 -26.05 -25.19 26.03
CA LYS A 1 -27.09 -24.39 25.32
C LYS A 1 -26.57 -24.02 23.94
N CYS A 2 -27.47 -23.81 22.97
CA CYS A 2 -27.11 -23.25 21.66
C CYS A 2 -26.51 -21.85 21.85
N THR A 3 -25.35 -21.58 21.25
CA THR A 3 -24.67 -20.28 21.37
C THR A 3 -25.47 -19.13 20.76
N SER A 4 -26.32 -19.38 19.75
CA SER A 4 -27.13 -18.33 19.11
C SER A 4 -28.46 -18.08 19.83
N CYS A 5 -29.30 -19.11 19.98
CA CYS A 5 -30.67 -18.96 20.48
C CYS A 5 -30.86 -19.34 21.96
N GLY A 6 -29.82 -19.76 22.66
CA GLY A 6 -29.86 -20.09 24.09
C GLY A 6 -30.61 -21.39 24.46
N SER A 7 -31.20 -22.10 23.50
CA SER A 7 -31.95 -23.34 23.76
C SER A 7 -31.08 -24.43 24.39
N ASP A 8 -31.64 -25.16 25.36
CA ASP A 8 -30.96 -26.30 25.98
C ASP A 8 -30.88 -27.49 25.02
N PHE A 9 -29.77 -28.22 25.09
CA PHE A 9 -29.59 -29.46 24.33
C PHE A 9 -30.24 -30.62 25.07
N GLY A 10 -30.78 -31.58 24.32
CA GLY A 10 -31.45 -32.75 24.88
C GLY A 10 -31.70 -33.82 23.83
N ALA A 11 -32.63 -34.75 24.11
CA ALA A 11 -32.95 -35.86 23.20
C ALA A 11 -33.43 -35.37 21.82
N PHE A 12 -34.21 -34.28 21.80
CA PHE A 12 -34.79 -33.68 20.58
C PHE A 12 -33.92 -32.58 19.96
N ILE A 13 -33.12 -31.87 20.76
CA ILE A 13 -32.23 -30.79 20.28
C ILE A 13 -30.79 -31.25 20.39
N ARG A 14 -30.24 -31.73 19.26
CA ARG A 14 -28.87 -32.24 19.16
C ARG A 14 -27.86 -31.09 19.06
N ARG A 15 -26.61 -31.41 19.40
CA ARG A 15 -25.46 -30.50 19.33
C ARG A 15 -24.84 -30.54 17.94
N HIS A 16 -24.57 -29.37 17.37
CA HIS A 16 -23.89 -29.21 16.09
C HIS A 16 -22.77 -28.17 16.23
N HIS A 17 -21.59 -28.46 15.66
CA HIS A 17 -20.48 -27.51 15.67
C HIS A 17 -20.44 -26.71 14.36
N CYS A 18 -20.20 -25.41 14.48
CA CYS A 18 -19.84 -24.57 13.34
C CYS A 18 -18.39 -24.88 12.95
N ARG A 19 -18.14 -25.24 11.67
CA ARG A 19 -16.76 -25.53 11.22
C ARG A 19 -15.86 -24.28 11.11
N ASN A 20 -16.46 -23.09 11.09
CA ASN A 20 -15.71 -21.83 11.01
C ASN A 20 -15.31 -21.29 12.39
N CYS A 21 -16.24 -21.19 13.35
CA CYS A 21 -15.95 -20.62 14.68
C CYS A 21 -15.79 -21.65 15.81
N GLY A 22 -16.14 -22.92 15.60
CA GLY A 22 -16.00 -23.98 16.61
C GLY A 22 -17.11 -24.07 17.66
N ASP A 23 -17.96 -23.04 17.80
CA ASP A 23 -19.04 -23.01 18.79
C ASP A 23 -20.14 -24.07 18.53
N VAL A 24 -20.96 -24.32 19.57
CA VAL A 24 -22.03 -25.34 19.56
C VAL A 24 -23.42 -24.72 19.38
N PHE A 25 -24.18 -25.23 18.42
CA PHE A 25 -25.49 -24.74 18.03
C PHE A 25 -26.51 -25.88 17.92
N CYS A 26 -27.79 -25.52 17.88
CA CYS A 26 -28.85 -26.42 17.44
C CYS A 26 -28.92 -26.48 15.91
N ASP A 27 -29.69 -27.42 15.37
CA ASP A 27 -29.83 -27.58 13.92
C ASP A 27 -30.39 -26.31 13.25
N LYS A 28 -31.37 -25.65 13.90
CA LYS A 28 -31.99 -24.41 13.40
C LYS A 28 -31.01 -23.25 13.20
N CYS A 29 -30.01 -23.11 14.08
CA CYS A 29 -29.01 -22.03 13.98
C CYS A 29 -27.79 -22.42 13.13
N THR A 30 -27.81 -23.60 12.52
CA THR A 30 -26.73 -24.11 11.65
C THR A 30 -27.27 -24.82 10.42
N GLN A 31 -28.38 -24.34 9.84
CA GLN A 31 -28.99 -24.98 8.67
C GLN A 31 -28.14 -24.82 7.41
N GLY A 32 -27.40 -23.71 7.32
CA GLY A 32 -26.60 -23.37 6.18
C GLY A 32 -25.32 -24.21 6.04
N ARG A 33 -24.94 -24.48 4.78
CA ARG A 33 -23.64 -25.03 4.39
C ARG A 33 -22.95 -24.11 3.40
N ILE A 34 -21.65 -23.89 3.57
CA ILE A 34 -20.85 -23.02 2.70
C ILE A 34 -19.43 -23.56 2.59
N ALA A 35 -18.80 -23.32 1.44
CA ALA A 35 -17.36 -23.51 1.29
C ALA A 35 -16.62 -22.45 2.11
N LEU A 36 -15.59 -22.83 2.86
CA LEU A 36 -14.79 -21.86 3.64
C LEU A 36 -13.64 -21.25 2.83
N THR A 37 -13.37 -21.81 1.65
CA THR A 37 -12.30 -21.39 0.75
C THR A 37 -12.87 -21.09 -0.65
N ALA A 38 -12.11 -20.35 -1.45
CA ALA A 38 -12.52 -19.90 -2.78
C ALA A 38 -12.25 -20.92 -3.91
N GLU A 39 -11.85 -22.14 -3.57
CA GLU A 39 -11.57 -23.20 -4.55
C GLU A 39 -12.87 -23.71 -5.18
N ASP A 40 -12.89 -23.93 -6.50
CA ASP A 40 -14.09 -24.36 -7.25
C ASP A 40 -14.74 -25.65 -6.71
N ASN A 41 -13.97 -26.54 -6.09
CA ASN A 41 -14.45 -27.81 -5.53
C ASN A 41 -14.37 -27.86 -3.99
N ALA A 42 -14.33 -26.70 -3.33
CA ALA A 42 -14.29 -26.64 -1.88
C ALA A 42 -15.53 -27.31 -1.25
N PRO A 43 -15.36 -28.22 -0.28
CA PRO A 43 -16.49 -28.92 0.34
C PRO A 43 -17.36 -27.96 1.15
N GLN A 44 -18.68 -28.04 0.96
CA GLN A 44 -19.63 -27.24 1.73
C GLN A 44 -19.82 -27.79 3.14
N VAL A 45 -19.36 -27.04 4.13
CA VAL A 45 -19.41 -27.42 5.54
C VAL A 45 -20.49 -26.65 6.28
N ARG A 46 -21.06 -27.27 7.31
CA ARG A 46 -22.10 -26.66 8.15
C ARG A 46 -21.51 -25.53 9.00
N VAL A 47 -22.16 -24.37 8.96
CA VAL A 47 -21.76 -23.18 9.71
C VAL A 47 -22.96 -22.58 10.44
N CYS A 48 -22.72 -21.75 11.44
CA CYS A 48 -23.78 -20.95 12.05
C CYS A 48 -24.16 -19.78 11.16
N ASP A 49 -25.35 -19.21 11.38
CA ASP A 49 -25.91 -18.13 10.56
C ASP A 49 -24.99 -16.90 10.47
N ARG A 50 -24.30 -16.56 11.57
CA ARG A 50 -23.30 -15.48 11.60
C ARG A 50 -22.15 -15.76 10.63
N CYS A 51 -21.56 -16.95 10.72
CA CYS A 51 -20.44 -17.33 9.86
C CYS A 51 -20.88 -17.53 8.41
N MET A 52 -22.13 -17.93 8.17
CA MET A 52 -22.69 -18.00 6.83
C MET A 52 -22.65 -16.64 6.14
N ALA A 53 -23.15 -15.59 6.80
CA ALA A 53 -23.16 -14.23 6.25
C ALA A 53 -21.74 -13.70 6.03
N GLU A 54 -20.86 -13.89 7.01
CA GLU A 54 -19.47 -13.43 6.97
C GLU A 54 -18.66 -14.10 5.85
N VAL A 55 -18.74 -15.43 5.72
CA VAL A 55 -18.02 -16.17 4.69
C VAL A 55 -18.57 -15.86 3.30
N SER A 56 -19.90 -15.75 3.15
CA SER A 56 -20.52 -15.36 1.87
C SER A 56 -20.00 -14.01 1.38
N GLN A 57 -19.91 -13.02 2.27
CA GLN A 57 -19.40 -11.70 1.95
C GLN A 57 -17.89 -11.72 1.61
N ARG A 58 -17.09 -12.49 2.35
CA ARG A 58 -15.65 -12.64 2.04
C ARG A 58 -15.44 -13.26 0.66
N LEU A 59 -16.20 -14.30 0.32
CA LEU A 59 -16.10 -14.98 -0.97
C LEU A 59 -16.62 -14.13 -2.13
N SER A 60 -17.67 -13.33 -1.94
CA SER A 60 -18.10 -12.38 -2.97
C SER A 60 -17.02 -11.33 -3.23
N ASN A 61 -16.43 -10.75 -2.19
CA ASN A 61 -15.38 -9.74 -2.33
C ASN A 61 -14.11 -10.28 -2.98
N ALA A 62 -13.75 -11.54 -2.70
CA ALA A 62 -12.61 -12.20 -3.33
C ALA A 62 -12.82 -12.39 -4.84
N LYS A 63 -14.05 -12.67 -5.29
CA LYS A 63 -14.38 -12.76 -6.73
C LYS A 63 -14.26 -11.41 -7.43
N GLU A 64 -14.61 -10.32 -6.75
CA GLU A 64 -14.44 -8.96 -7.29
C GLU A 64 -12.96 -8.60 -7.50
N THR A 65 -12.05 -9.12 -6.67
CA THR A 65 -10.61 -8.90 -6.87
C THR A 65 -10.03 -9.66 -8.05
N THR A 66 -10.52 -10.87 -8.34
CA THR A 66 -10.04 -11.68 -9.48
C THR A 66 -10.73 -11.31 -10.80
N GLY A 67 -11.93 -10.73 -10.75
CA GLY A 67 -12.66 -10.22 -11.92
C GLY A 67 -12.19 -8.84 -12.41
N ARG A 68 -11.33 -8.15 -11.64
CA ARG A 68 -10.73 -6.87 -12.03
C ARG A 68 -9.54 -7.09 -12.96
N ASN A 69 -9.86 -7.30 -14.24
CA ASN A 69 -9.03 -6.84 -15.36
C ASN A 69 -8.62 -5.33 -15.22
N VAL A 70 -9.26 -4.60 -14.30
CA VAL A 70 -8.95 -3.21 -13.92
C VAL A 70 -7.54 -3.05 -13.31
N SER A 71 -6.98 -4.05 -12.61
CA SER A 71 -5.64 -3.89 -11.98
C SER A 71 -4.49 -3.90 -12.99
N LEU A 72 -4.67 -4.60 -14.12
CA LEU A 72 -3.70 -4.60 -15.23
C LEU A 72 -3.92 -3.37 -16.14
N GLN A 73 -5.17 -3.03 -16.45
CA GLN A 73 -5.50 -1.84 -17.24
C GLN A 73 -5.05 -0.54 -16.55
N SER A 74 -5.24 -0.43 -15.22
CA SER A 74 -4.82 0.75 -14.45
C SER A 74 -3.30 0.93 -14.38
N HIS A 75 -2.51 -0.15 -14.44
CA HIS A 75 -1.04 -0.04 -14.43
C HIS A 75 -0.52 0.44 -15.79
N GLU A 76 -1.09 -0.06 -16.89
CA GLU A 76 -0.74 0.37 -18.24
C GLU A 76 -1.11 1.85 -18.48
N ASP A 77 -2.30 2.28 -18.05
CA ASP A 77 -2.76 3.66 -18.19
C ASP A 77 -1.95 4.64 -17.32
N LEU A 78 -1.58 4.26 -16.10
CA LEU A 78 -0.72 5.09 -15.25
C LEU A 78 0.70 5.20 -15.83
N ALA A 79 1.26 4.11 -16.36
CA ALA A 79 2.57 4.11 -17.02
C ALA A 79 2.59 5.03 -18.25
N ARG A 80 1.54 4.99 -19.09
CA ARG A 80 1.39 5.86 -20.26
C ARG A 80 1.29 7.33 -19.85
N LYS A 81 0.50 7.63 -18.81
CA LYS A 81 0.32 8.99 -18.29
C LYS A 81 1.62 9.56 -17.72
N LEU A 82 2.42 8.73 -17.02
CA LEU A 82 3.75 9.12 -16.55
C LEU A 82 4.70 9.45 -17.72
N GLN A 83 4.70 8.64 -18.78
CA GLN A 83 5.53 8.90 -19.97
C GLN A 83 5.13 10.20 -20.67
N GLU A 84 3.83 10.46 -20.84
CA GLU A 84 3.33 11.69 -21.45
C GLU A 84 3.67 12.95 -20.63
N GLU A 85 3.61 12.87 -19.30
CA GLU A 85 4.03 13.98 -18.42
C GLU A 85 5.54 14.24 -18.53
N MET A 86 6.37 13.18 -18.61
CA MET A 86 7.83 13.32 -18.80
C MET A 86 8.16 13.97 -20.14
N GLU A 87 7.45 13.61 -21.22
CA GLU A 87 7.60 14.25 -22.53
C GLU A 87 7.10 15.69 -22.56
N ARG A 88 5.99 15.99 -21.87
CA ARG A 88 5.50 17.36 -21.69
C ARG A 88 6.51 18.21 -20.92
N ASN A 89 7.07 17.70 -19.84
CA ASN A 89 8.12 18.38 -19.08
C ASN A 89 9.38 18.63 -19.95
N ARG A 90 9.74 17.66 -20.81
CA ARG A 90 10.85 17.81 -21.76
C ARG A 90 10.59 18.89 -22.82
N LYS A 91 9.36 19.00 -23.36
CA LYS A 91 8.97 20.07 -24.30
C LYS A 91 8.93 21.44 -23.64
N SER A 92 8.43 21.53 -22.40
CA SER A 92 8.44 22.77 -21.61
C SER A 92 9.86 23.27 -21.29
N SER A 93 10.83 22.36 -21.17
CA SER A 93 12.23 22.71 -20.91
C SER A 93 13.03 23.20 -22.13
N SER A 94 12.50 23.07 -23.36
CA SER A 94 13.15 23.57 -24.58
C SER A 94 12.95 25.07 -24.85
N GLY A 95 12.25 25.78 -23.95
CA GLY A 95 11.84 27.18 -24.12
C GLY A 95 12.62 28.26 -23.37
N LEU A 96 13.70 27.95 -22.63
CA LEU A 96 14.53 28.97 -21.97
C LEU A 96 16.01 28.60 -22.06
N ARG A 97 16.69 29.18 -23.06
CA ARG A 97 18.13 29.45 -22.96
C ARG A 97 18.26 30.82 -22.29
N GLU A 98 18.62 30.86 -21.02
CA GLU A 98 19.44 31.97 -20.51
C GLU A 98 20.23 31.54 -19.27
N GLY A 99 21.52 31.86 -19.30
CA GLY A 99 22.52 31.26 -18.42
C GLY A 99 22.43 31.70 -16.97
N SER A 100 22.81 30.79 -16.08
CA SER A 100 23.41 31.14 -14.80
C SER A 100 24.58 30.19 -14.60
N GLY A 101 25.78 30.68 -14.87
CA GLY A 101 27.01 29.93 -14.63
C GLY A 101 27.07 29.52 -13.16
N ARG A 102 26.87 28.23 -12.90
CA ARG A 102 27.05 27.59 -11.61
C ARG A 102 27.99 26.43 -11.84
N ARG A 103 29.13 26.41 -11.13
CA ARG A 103 30.12 25.33 -11.25
C ARG A 103 30.01 24.46 -10.00
N MET A 104 30.19 23.16 -10.17
CA MET A 104 30.25 22.21 -9.06
C MET A 104 31.68 22.24 -8.54
N LYS A 105 31.87 22.60 -7.27
CA LYS A 105 33.20 22.71 -6.65
C LYS A 105 33.23 21.88 -5.38
N GLU A 106 34.33 21.18 -5.19
CA GLU A 106 34.62 20.48 -3.95
C GLU A 106 35.21 21.48 -2.95
N VAL A 107 34.59 21.56 -1.77
CA VAL A 107 35.01 22.46 -0.70
C VAL A 107 35.13 21.68 0.60
N ALA A 108 36.13 22.00 1.41
CA ALA A 108 36.30 21.42 2.73
C ALA A 108 35.56 22.28 3.76
N CYS A 109 34.75 21.66 4.61
CA CYS A 109 34.12 22.36 5.73
C CYS A 109 35.19 22.78 6.75
N PRO A 110 35.29 24.06 7.16
CA PRO A 110 36.28 24.50 8.14
C PRO A 110 36.03 23.94 9.55
N THR A 111 34.82 23.47 9.84
CA THR A 111 34.44 22.97 11.16
C THR A 111 34.72 21.48 11.33
N CYS A 112 34.33 20.65 10.36
CA CYS A 112 34.44 19.20 10.47
C CYS A 112 35.33 18.55 9.40
N THR A 113 36.03 19.36 8.58
CA THR A 113 36.99 18.97 7.54
C THR A 113 36.48 18.04 6.44
N VAL A 114 35.20 17.68 6.45
CA VAL A 114 34.58 16.86 5.40
C VAL A 114 34.53 17.62 4.08
N HIS A 115 34.73 16.89 3.00
CA HIS A 115 34.65 17.40 1.63
C HIS A 115 33.21 17.31 1.13
N LEU A 116 32.66 18.43 0.65
CA LEU A 116 31.33 18.51 0.05
C LEU A 116 31.42 19.01 -1.39
N GLN A 117 30.60 18.44 -2.26
CA GLN A 117 30.37 18.98 -3.60
C GLN A 117 29.20 19.94 -3.55
N VAL A 118 29.48 21.23 -3.66
CA VAL A 118 28.49 22.29 -3.55
C VAL A 118 28.45 23.12 -4.83
N GLN A 119 27.27 23.66 -5.11
CA GLN A 119 27.04 24.50 -6.27
C GLN A 119 27.48 25.92 -5.91
N VAL A 120 28.61 26.39 -6.44
CA VAL A 120 29.11 27.75 -6.17
C VAL A 120 28.76 28.70 -7.31
N PRO A 121 28.48 29.99 -7.02
CA PRO A 121 28.29 31.01 -8.03
C PRO A 121 29.62 31.30 -8.74
N VAL A 122 29.57 31.68 -10.02
CA VAL A 122 30.78 32.01 -10.80
C VAL A 122 31.51 33.27 -10.32
N SER A 123 30.88 34.10 -9.48
CA SER A 123 31.46 35.32 -8.93
C SER A 123 30.81 35.67 -7.59
N GLY A 124 31.59 36.22 -6.65
CA GLY A 124 31.14 36.56 -5.30
C GLY A 124 31.39 35.47 -4.27
N SER A 125 30.86 35.67 -3.07
CA SER A 125 30.85 34.67 -1.99
C SER A 125 29.41 34.28 -1.63
N GLU A 126 29.21 33.01 -1.30
CA GLU A 126 27.92 32.45 -0.89
C GLU A 126 28.09 31.72 0.45
N THR A 127 27.12 31.86 1.34
CA THR A 127 27.06 31.09 2.58
C THR A 127 26.42 29.74 2.32
N ILE A 128 27.13 28.64 2.61
CA ILE A 128 26.62 27.27 2.46
C ILE A 128 26.64 26.56 3.81
N GLU A 129 25.64 25.72 4.05
CA GLU A 129 25.54 24.90 5.27
C GLU A 129 26.18 23.52 5.05
N CYS A 130 26.99 23.07 6.01
CA CYS A 130 27.53 21.71 5.99
C CYS A 130 26.46 20.69 6.39
N GLY A 131 26.09 19.77 5.51
CA GLY A 131 25.14 18.69 5.84
C GLY A 131 25.58 17.73 6.96
N VAL A 132 26.85 17.77 7.38
CA VAL A 132 27.39 16.92 8.46
C VAL A 132 27.34 17.63 9.81
N CYS A 133 27.82 18.87 9.90
CA CYS A 133 27.90 19.61 11.17
C CYS A 133 26.87 20.73 11.30
N GLN A 134 26.02 20.93 10.27
CA GLN A 134 24.99 21.98 10.17
C GLN A 134 25.52 23.41 10.41
N ASN A 135 26.84 23.60 10.29
CA ASN A 135 27.45 24.90 10.48
C ASN A 135 27.56 25.64 9.13
N PRO A 136 27.08 26.89 9.04
CA PRO A 136 27.24 27.70 7.83
C PRO A 136 28.67 28.21 7.68
N PHE A 137 29.16 28.24 6.46
CA PHE A 137 30.47 28.80 6.11
C PHE A 137 30.43 29.50 4.75
N LEU A 138 31.29 30.51 4.58
CA LEU A 138 31.42 31.26 3.33
C LEU A 138 32.32 30.50 2.35
N VAL A 139 31.84 30.32 1.13
CA VAL A 139 32.63 29.88 -0.02
C VAL A 139 32.71 30.99 -1.04
N SER A 140 33.92 31.25 -1.52
CA SER A 140 34.18 32.31 -2.51
C SER A 140 34.46 31.71 -3.88
N ALA A 141 33.97 32.38 -4.93
CA ALA A 141 34.44 32.17 -6.28
C ALA A 141 35.94 32.53 -6.32
N HIS A 142 36.77 31.60 -6.77
CA HIS A 142 38.21 31.74 -6.86
C HIS A 142 38.67 31.14 -8.19
#